data_AF-A0A832HKG8-F1
#
_entry.id   AF-A0A832HKG8-F1
#
_cell.length_a   1.000
_cell.length_b   1.000
_cell.length_c   1.000
_cell.angle_alpha   90.00
_cell.angle_beta   90.00
_cell.angle_gamma   90.00
#
_symmetry.space_group_name_H-M   'P 1'
#
loop_
_entity.id
_entity.type
_entity.pdbx_description
1 polymer ?
#
loop_
_entity_poly.entity_id
_entity_poly.type
_entity_poly.pdbx_seq_one_letter_code
_entity_poly.pdbx_strand_id
1 'polypeptide(L)'
;MDPRLGAEYGRNSRDLNKFGISNLEKGFLERLAKKIEKCEPYYGLTPWSTTTQPPRIFEQVPALEYRTYPNQVGRSPFYYSLTSSASHLRTINDAGGSQELTSDYFRADISPTVKMQLRTPPWLSIKPELSLRQTWYSSSLCDPAVDPGCTGSPSQSGQIVDRALNRFYAQGEVEVVGPSFSKIFAVNLGSFTRFKHVIEPRARCIYTTDVEDQARVIRFDTIDAPFLPLVRDTVNDRNLLFRRGSGSWRAFSWHDSLRVR
;
A
#
# COMPACT_ATOMS: atom_id res chain seq x y z
N MET A 1 -5.39 -8.61 31.12
CA MET A 1 -3.98 -8.31 31.41
C MET A 1 -3.38 -9.52 32.11
N ASP A 2 -2.57 -10.29 31.37
CA ASP A 2 -1.75 -11.40 31.89
C ASP A 2 -0.30 -11.09 31.46
N PRO A 3 0.65 -10.90 32.39
CA PRO A 3 1.96 -10.33 32.09
C PRO A 3 3.04 -11.37 31.74
N ARG A 4 2.70 -12.51 31.11
CA ARG A 4 3.65 -13.65 30.94
C ARG A 4 4.11 -14.00 29.52
N LEU A 5 4.04 -13.07 28.55
CA LEU A 5 4.59 -13.29 27.20
C LEU A 5 5.62 -12.22 26.80
N GLY A 6 6.49 -11.86 27.74
CA GLY A 6 7.64 -10.99 27.49
C GLY A 6 8.95 -11.79 27.51
N ALA A 7 9.65 -11.77 26.37
CA ALA A 7 11.10 -11.90 26.25
C ALA A 7 11.75 -13.30 26.38
N GLU A 8 11.44 -14.20 25.45
CA GLU A 8 12.46 -15.10 24.87
C GLU A 8 12.59 -14.82 23.36
N TYR A 9 13.12 -13.65 22.99
CA TYR A 9 13.56 -13.40 21.62
C TYR A 9 14.81 -12.51 21.59
N GLY A 10 15.81 -12.90 22.39
CA GLY A 10 17.08 -12.19 22.52
C GLY A 10 18.27 -13.11 22.32
N ARG A 11 18.26 -13.97 21.28
CA ARG A 11 19.41 -14.84 20.99
C ARG A 11 19.40 -15.44 19.58
N ASN A 12 19.45 -14.61 18.52
CA ASN A 12 19.73 -15.13 17.17
C ASN A 12 20.37 -14.10 16.21
N SER A 13 21.27 -13.26 16.70
CA SER A 13 22.09 -12.38 15.84
C SER A 13 23.38 -13.04 15.31
N ARG A 14 23.66 -14.31 15.67
CA ARG A 14 24.95 -14.96 15.38
C ARG A 14 25.01 -15.81 14.10
N ASP A 15 23.91 -16.02 13.38
CA ASP A 15 23.87 -16.97 12.25
C ASP A 15 23.74 -16.38 10.83
N LEU A 16 23.76 -15.05 10.68
CA LEU A 16 23.61 -14.41 9.35
C LEU A 16 24.82 -14.62 8.41
N ASN A 17 25.97 -15.07 8.93
CA ASN A 17 27.14 -15.44 8.13
C ASN A 17 26.96 -16.77 7.39
N LYS A 18 26.03 -17.63 7.82
CA LYS A 18 25.81 -18.97 7.25
C LYS A 18 25.03 -18.96 5.93
N PHE A 19 24.44 -17.83 5.56
CA PHE A 19 23.50 -17.69 4.44
C PHE A 19 24.02 -16.85 3.26
N GLY A 20 25.32 -16.50 3.23
CA GLY A 20 25.92 -15.79 2.08
C GLY A 20 25.43 -14.34 1.88
N ILE A 21 24.87 -13.73 2.93
CA ILE A 21 24.33 -12.36 2.92
C ILE A 21 25.51 -11.36 2.96
N SER A 22 25.54 -10.42 2.02
CA SER A 22 26.57 -9.39 1.91
C SER A 22 26.48 -8.36 3.05
N ASN A 23 27.55 -7.63 3.33
CA ASN A 23 27.58 -6.62 4.41
C ASN A 23 26.59 -5.46 4.18
N LEU A 24 26.27 -5.15 2.92
CA LEU A 24 25.25 -4.15 2.54
C LEU A 24 23.83 -4.63 2.91
N GLU A 25 23.52 -5.90 2.64
CA GLU A 25 22.23 -6.52 2.96
C GLU A 25 22.03 -6.65 4.48
N LYS A 26 23.09 -6.95 5.25
CA LYS A 26 23.03 -7.00 6.72
C LYS A 26 22.67 -5.65 7.34
N GLY A 27 23.35 -4.57 6.93
CA GLY A 27 23.08 -3.23 7.44
C GLY A 27 21.68 -2.72 7.08
N PHE A 28 21.15 -3.15 5.94
CA PHE A 28 19.76 -2.90 5.57
C PHE A 28 18.78 -3.70 6.46
N LEU A 29 19.03 -5.00 6.66
CA LEU A 29 18.19 -5.89 7.46
C LEU A 29 18.08 -5.45 8.92
N GLU A 30 19.17 -5.01 9.54
CA GLU A 30 19.16 -4.52 10.93
C GLU A 30 18.32 -3.25 11.08
N ARG A 31 18.42 -2.33 10.11
CA ARG A 31 17.60 -1.09 10.09
C ARG A 31 16.14 -1.40 9.81
N LEU A 32 15.87 -2.39 8.97
CA LEU A 32 14.53 -2.85 8.65
C LEU A 32 13.86 -3.48 9.88
N ALA A 33 14.54 -4.40 10.56
CA ALA A 33 14.04 -5.08 11.75
C ALA A 33 13.67 -4.10 12.86
N LYS A 34 14.54 -3.11 13.12
CA LYS A 34 14.30 -2.05 14.12
C LYS A 34 13.12 -1.13 13.75
N LYS A 35 12.76 -1.04 12.46
CA LYS A 35 11.66 -0.19 11.98
C LYS A 35 10.34 -0.95 11.86
N ILE A 36 10.39 -2.26 11.62
CA ILE A 36 9.24 -3.18 11.67
C ILE A 36 8.64 -3.24 13.08
N GLU A 37 9.45 -3.12 14.14
CA GLU A 37 8.99 -3.06 15.54
C GLU A 37 8.03 -1.89 15.82
N LYS A 38 8.03 -0.85 14.98
CA LYS A 38 7.16 0.34 15.13
C LYS A 38 5.87 0.28 14.30
N CYS A 39 5.61 -0.84 13.62
CA CYS A 39 4.40 -1.05 12.83
C CYS A 39 3.22 -1.42 13.75
N GLU A 40 2.54 -0.46 14.36
CA GLU A 40 1.25 -0.71 15.04
C GLU A 40 0.08 -0.57 14.05
N PRO A 41 -0.95 -1.44 14.14
CA PRO A 41 -2.13 -1.35 13.29
C PRO A 41 -3.01 -0.14 13.66
N TYR A 42 -3.23 0.78 12.71
CA TYR A 42 -4.19 1.86 12.86
C TYR A 42 -5.62 1.37 12.53
N TYR A 43 -6.49 1.33 13.53
CA TYR A 43 -7.92 1.01 13.37
C TYR A 43 -8.77 2.27 13.56
N GLY A 44 -8.91 3.07 12.50
CA GLY A 44 -9.84 4.20 12.45
C GLY A 44 -10.99 3.91 11.49
N LEU A 45 -12.18 3.57 12.00
CA LEU A 45 -13.42 3.56 11.24
C LEU A 45 -14.21 4.82 11.61
N THR A 46 -14.33 5.78 10.70
CA THR A 46 -15.26 6.89 10.86
C THR A 46 -16.65 6.49 10.36
N PRO A 47 -17.75 6.89 11.03
CA PRO A 47 -19.11 6.65 10.55
C PRO A 47 -19.33 7.31 9.19
N TRP A 48 -20.00 6.60 8.28
CA TRP A 48 -20.43 7.16 6.99
C TRP A 48 -21.70 7.99 7.20
N SER A 49 -21.59 9.32 7.15
CA SER A 49 -22.77 10.18 7.05
C SER A 49 -23.22 10.26 5.59
N THR A 50 -24.44 9.82 5.30
CA THR A 50 -25.05 9.96 3.98
C THR A 50 -25.53 11.40 3.81
N THR A 51 -24.63 12.29 3.41
CA THR A 51 -25.01 13.63 2.93
C THR A 51 -25.32 13.51 1.44
N THR A 52 -26.56 13.82 1.05
CA THR A 52 -26.94 13.97 -0.35
C THR A 52 -26.21 15.19 -0.92
N GLN A 53 -25.05 14.97 -1.54
CA GLN A 53 -24.31 16.02 -2.23
C GLN A 53 -24.91 16.22 -3.64
N PRO A 54 -24.98 17.46 -4.15
CA PRO A 54 -25.36 17.69 -5.54
C PRO A 54 -24.37 16.94 -6.47
N PRO A 55 -24.81 16.52 -7.66
CA PRO A 55 -23.91 15.87 -8.61
C PRO A 55 -22.69 16.76 -8.88
N ARG A 56 -21.52 16.12 -8.89
CA ARG A 56 -20.23 16.77 -9.16
C ARG A 56 -19.64 16.24 -10.46
N ILE A 57 -19.21 17.16 -11.31
CA ILE A 57 -18.49 16.87 -12.54
C ILE A 57 -17.00 17.11 -12.27
N PHE A 58 -16.17 16.13 -12.64
CA PHE A 58 -14.72 16.18 -12.50
C PHE A 58 -14.09 16.22 -13.89
N GLU A 59 -13.33 17.27 -14.19
CA GLU A 59 -12.64 17.45 -15.46
C GLU A 59 -11.12 17.41 -15.24
N GLN A 60 -10.43 16.66 -16.10
CA GLN A 60 -8.97 16.50 -16.06
C GLN A 60 -8.40 16.74 -17.47
N VAL A 61 -8.26 18.00 -17.86
CA VAL A 61 -7.78 18.40 -19.19
C VAL A 61 -7.03 19.73 -19.13
N PRO A 62 -5.79 19.83 -19.68
CA PRO A 62 -4.98 18.74 -20.23
C PRO A 62 -4.40 17.82 -19.15
N ALA A 63 -3.98 16.61 -19.56
CA ALA A 63 -3.28 15.65 -18.72
C ALA A 63 -2.04 15.09 -19.42
N LEU A 64 -0.91 15.13 -18.74
CA LEU A 64 0.36 14.52 -19.13
C LEU A 64 0.72 13.44 -18.11
N GLU A 65 1.12 12.28 -18.59
CA GLU A 65 1.55 11.17 -17.75
C GLU A 65 2.85 10.56 -18.28
N TYR A 66 3.78 10.31 -17.36
CA TYR A 66 5.05 9.67 -17.62
C TYR A 66 5.24 8.48 -16.66
N ARG A 67 5.54 7.32 -17.21
CA ARG A 67 5.77 6.09 -16.43
C ARG A 67 7.03 5.39 -16.90
N THR A 68 7.87 4.98 -15.95
CA THR A 68 8.98 4.07 -16.19
C THR A 68 8.68 2.74 -15.52
N TYR A 69 8.83 1.66 -16.29
CA TYR A 69 8.71 0.32 -15.75
C TYR A 69 9.91 0.00 -14.84
N PRO A 70 9.74 -0.92 -13.87
CA PRO A 70 10.82 -1.33 -13.00
C PRO A 70 12.05 -1.82 -13.77
N ASN A 71 13.18 -1.14 -13.62
CA ASN A 71 14.46 -1.51 -14.24
C ASN A 71 15.54 -1.68 -13.17
N GLN A 72 16.43 -2.65 -13.38
CA GLN A 72 17.56 -2.87 -12.50
C GLN A 72 18.49 -1.66 -12.54
N VAL A 73 18.89 -1.16 -11.37
CA VAL A 73 19.81 -0.03 -11.25
C VAL A 73 21.24 -0.54 -11.36
N GLY A 74 21.83 -0.43 -12.56
CA GLY A 74 23.20 -0.86 -12.84
C GLY A 74 23.40 -2.34 -12.54
N ARG A 75 24.37 -2.66 -11.67
CA ARG A 75 24.66 -4.05 -11.21
C ARG A 75 24.09 -4.35 -9.82
N SER A 76 23.26 -3.47 -9.27
CA SER A 76 22.72 -3.62 -7.93
C SER A 76 21.48 -4.53 -7.89
N PRO A 77 21.08 -5.08 -6.73
CA PRO A 77 19.84 -5.85 -6.60
C PRO A 77 18.57 -4.96 -6.57
N PHE A 78 18.70 -3.64 -6.76
CA PHE A 78 17.61 -2.69 -6.70
C PHE A 78 16.94 -2.51 -8.05
N TYR A 79 15.62 -2.45 -8.04
CA TYR A 79 14.78 -2.11 -9.18
C TYR A 79 14.11 -0.77 -8.93
N TYR A 80 14.25 0.14 -9.89
CA TYR A 80 13.68 1.49 -9.85
C TYR A 80 12.52 1.61 -10.84
N SER A 81 11.43 2.25 -10.40
CA SER A 81 10.33 2.69 -11.25
C SER A 81 9.90 4.10 -10.85
N LEU A 82 9.25 4.80 -11.79
CA LEU A 82 8.76 6.16 -11.60
C LEU A 82 7.39 6.29 -12.24
N THR A 83 6.46 6.89 -11.50
CA THR A 83 5.22 7.43 -12.06
C THR A 83 5.23 8.92 -11.84
N SER A 84 4.90 9.70 -12.87
CA SER A 84 4.75 11.14 -12.77
C SER A 84 3.57 11.60 -13.62
N SER A 85 2.86 12.62 -13.16
CA SER A 85 1.75 13.20 -13.90
C SER A 85 1.68 14.71 -13.69
N ALA A 86 1.13 15.41 -14.67
CA ALA A 86 0.79 16.81 -14.59
C ALA A 86 -0.58 17.03 -15.23
N SER A 87 -1.50 17.66 -14.52
CA SER A 87 -2.87 17.83 -14.99
C SER A 87 -3.49 19.12 -14.51
N HIS A 88 -4.36 19.68 -15.34
CA HIS A 88 -5.27 20.73 -14.95
C HIS A 88 -6.60 20.11 -14.50
N LEU A 89 -7.06 20.47 -13.31
CA LEU A 89 -8.18 19.83 -12.61
C LEU A 89 -9.26 20.84 -12.32
N ARG A 90 -10.50 20.49 -12.68
CA ARG A 90 -11.67 21.33 -12.41
C ARG A 90 -12.79 20.50 -11.80
N THR A 91 -13.46 21.05 -10.80
CA THR A 91 -14.66 20.45 -10.21
C THR A 91 -15.81 21.41 -10.31
N ILE A 92 -16.93 20.94 -10.84
CA ILE A 92 -18.15 21.73 -11.03
C ILE A 92 -19.27 21.06 -10.23
N ASN A 93 -19.95 21.82 -9.37
CA ASN A 93 -21.20 21.37 -8.76
C ASN A 93 -22.33 21.64 -9.76
N ASP A 94 -23.15 20.63 -10.04
CA ASP A 94 -24.39 20.79 -10.80
C ASP A 94 -25.57 20.68 -9.84
N ALA A 95 -26.22 21.81 -9.55
CA ALA A 95 -27.39 21.87 -8.69
C ALA A 95 -28.70 21.87 -9.52
N GLY A 96 -28.78 21.07 -10.59
CA GLY A 96 -30.01 20.89 -11.35
C GLY A 96 -30.41 22.10 -12.18
N GLY A 97 -29.42 22.80 -12.76
CA GLY A 97 -29.64 23.95 -13.66
C GLY A 97 -28.64 25.10 -13.48
N SER A 98 -27.91 25.14 -12.37
CA SER A 98 -26.80 26.06 -12.13
C SER A 98 -25.49 25.28 -11.97
N GLN A 99 -24.52 25.56 -12.85
CA GLN A 99 -23.17 25.01 -12.77
C GLN A 99 -22.26 26.02 -12.06
N GLU A 100 -21.68 25.62 -10.93
CA GLU A 100 -20.73 26.45 -10.17
C GLU A 100 -19.35 25.78 -10.17
N LEU A 101 -18.37 26.48 -10.76
CA LEU A 101 -16.97 26.06 -10.72
C LEU A 101 -16.47 26.16 -9.28
N THR A 102 -16.26 25.00 -8.66
CA THR A 102 -15.84 24.89 -7.26
C THR A 102 -14.33 24.89 -7.14
N SER A 103 -13.63 24.23 -8.06
CA SER A 103 -12.17 24.16 -8.08
C SER A 103 -11.62 24.30 -9.49
N ASP A 104 -10.49 24.98 -9.62
CA ASP A 104 -9.75 25.14 -10.86
C ASP A 104 -8.27 25.32 -10.52
N TYR A 105 -7.45 24.31 -10.78
CA TYR A 105 -6.05 24.28 -10.34
C TYR A 105 -5.19 23.30 -11.13
N PHE A 106 -3.87 23.51 -11.10
CA PHE A 106 -2.89 22.57 -11.64
C PHE A 106 -2.36 21.64 -10.53
N ARG A 107 -2.12 20.39 -10.91
CA ARG A 107 -1.48 19.39 -10.04
C ARG A 107 -0.33 18.73 -10.79
N ALA A 108 0.82 18.63 -10.13
CA ALA A 108 1.97 17.86 -10.59
C ALA A 108 2.33 16.81 -9.53
N ASP A 109 2.50 15.56 -9.94
CA ASP A 109 2.79 14.43 -9.07
C ASP A 109 4.04 13.70 -9.55
N ILE A 110 4.86 13.26 -8.61
CA ILE A 110 6.02 12.43 -8.87
C ILE A 110 6.14 11.36 -7.76
N SER A 111 6.23 10.11 -8.17
CA SER A 111 6.23 8.95 -7.28
C SER A 111 7.30 7.93 -7.71
N PRO A 112 8.57 8.12 -7.30
CA PRO A 112 9.60 7.11 -7.48
C PRO A 112 9.44 5.95 -6.49
N THR A 113 9.74 4.75 -6.95
CA THR A 113 9.72 3.54 -6.13
C THR A 113 10.98 2.74 -6.37
N VAL A 114 11.59 2.26 -5.29
CA VAL A 114 12.74 1.36 -5.30
C VAL A 114 12.36 0.10 -4.53
N LYS A 115 12.57 -1.06 -5.15
CA LYS A 115 12.33 -2.36 -4.53
C LYS A 115 13.52 -3.28 -4.71
N MET A 116 13.65 -4.25 -3.82
CA MET A 116 14.62 -5.33 -3.99
C MET A 116 14.05 -6.67 -3.53
N GLN A 117 14.62 -7.74 -4.07
CA GLN A 117 14.39 -9.09 -3.57
C GLN A 117 15.63 -9.51 -2.79
N LEU A 118 15.49 -9.77 -1.50
CA LEU A 118 16.60 -10.24 -0.69
C LEU A 118 16.97 -11.67 -1.06
N ARG A 119 18.28 -11.96 -1.12
CA ARG A 119 18.80 -13.31 -1.24
C ARG A 119 18.48 -14.07 0.04
N THR A 120 17.45 -14.90 -0.05
CA THR A 120 16.87 -15.66 1.06
C THR A 120 16.85 -17.14 0.70
N PRO A 121 16.82 -18.06 1.69
CA PRO A 121 16.69 -19.49 1.40
C PRO A 121 15.46 -19.79 0.53
N PRO A 122 15.40 -20.87 -0.26
CA PRO A 122 14.31 -21.13 -1.21
C PRO A 122 12.89 -21.20 -0.61
N TRP A 123 12.80 -21.36 0.70
CA TRP A 123 11.54 -21.45 1.46
C TRP A 123 11.12 -20.10 2.09
N LEU A 124 11.89 -19.04 1.92
CA LEU A 124 11.62 -17.71 2.47
C LEU A 124 11.83 -16.68 1.37
N SER A 125 10.91 -15.74 1.21
CA SER A 125 11.08 -14.59 0.34
C SER A 125 10.82 -13.32 1.13
N ILE A 126 11.78 -12.41 1.15
CA ILE A 126 11.62 -11.08 1.75
C ILE A 126 11.81 -10.01 0.66
N LYS A 127 10.80 -9.16 0.51
CA LYS A 127 10.74 -8.09 -0.48
C LYS A 127 10.51 -6.75 0.22
N PRO A 128 11.57 -6.00 0.49
CA PRO A 128 11.44 -4.62 0.90
C PRO A 128 11.23 -3.70 -0.31
N GLU A 129 10.41 -2.68 -0.10
CA GLU A 129 10.07 -1.63 -1.05
C GLU A 129 10.08 -0.28 -0.33
N LEU A 130 10.57 0.75 -1.02
CA LEU A 130 10.55 2.13 -0.59
C LEU A 130 9.95 2.98 -1.71
N SER A 131 8.85 3.65 -1.42
CA SER A 131 8.20 4.59 -2.32
C SER A 131 8.25 5.98 -1.72
N LEU A 132 8.54 6.98 -2.55
CA LEU A 132 8.40 8.38 -2.18
C LEU A 132 7.31 8.97 -3.06
N ARG A 133 6.56 9.93 -2.53
CA ARG A 133 5.62 10.69 -3.34
C ARG A 133 5.69 12.15 -2.98
N GLN A 134 5.76 12.97 -4.02
CA GLN A 134 5.66 14.41 -3.92
C GLN A 134 4.58 14.87 -4.87
N THR A 135 3.62 15.62 -4.35
CA THR A 135 2.52 16.20 -5.12
C THR A 135 2.49 17.70 -4.88
N TRP A 136 2.59 18.47 -5.94
CA TRP A 136 2.44 19.92 -5.93
C TRP A 136 1.06 20.29 -6.48
N TYR A 137 0.41 21.23 -5.82
CA TYR A 137 -0.88 21.80 -6.16
C TYR A 137 -0.72 23.31 -6.31
N SER A 138 -1.31 23.91 -7.33
CA SER A 138 -1.33 25.38 -7.46
C SER A 138 -2.24 26.06 -6.44
N SER A 139 -3.28 25.35 -5.98
CA SER A 139 -4.31 25.87 -5.08
C SER A 139 -4.58 24.88 -3.94
N SER A 140 -5.05 25.39 -2.80
CA SER A 140 -5.33 24.58 -1.60
C SER A 140 -6.68 24.94 -0.98
N LEU A 141 -7.20 24.08 -0.11
CA LEU A 141 -8.28 24.46 0.79
C LEU A 141 -7.77 25.48 1.81
N CYS A 142 -8.66 26.41 2.16
CA CYS A 142 -8.44 27.47 3.12
C CYS A 142 -8.23 26.88 4.53
N ASP A 143 -7.14 27.25 5.20
CA ASP A 143 -6.88 26.90 6.60
C ASP A 143 -6.85 28.17 7.48
N PRO A 144 -7.81 28.37 8.38
CA PRO A 144 -7.83 29.53 9.28
C PRO A 144 -6.55 29.71 10.11
N ALA A 145 -5.76 28.66 10.32
CA ALA A 145 -4.48 28.75 11.02
C ALA A 145 -3.36 29.42 10.21
N VAL A 146 -3.45 29.39 8.86
CA VAL A 146 -2.37 29.81 7.94
C VAL A 146 -2.82 30.91 6.97
N ASP A 147 -4.12 31.03 6.73
CA ASP A 147 -4.73 31.91 5.74
C ASP A 147 -5.58 33.00 6.46
N PRO A 148 -5.06 34.23 6.64
CA PRO A 148 -5.72 35.30 7.39
C PRO A 148 -7.01 35.86 6.74
N GLY A 149 -7.42 35.31 5.60
CA GLY A 149 -8.66 35.62 4.89
C GLY A 149 -9.71 34.50 4.92
N CYS A 150 -9.45 33.38 5.61
CA CYS A 150 -10.46 32.34 5.75
C CYS A 150 -11.55 32.76 6.73
N THR A 151 -12.78 32.86 6.24
CA THR A 151 -13.96 33.06 7.07
C THR A 151 -14.72 31.72 7.17
N GLY A 152 -14.40 30.91 8.19
CA GLY A 152 -15.05 29.62 8.44
C GLY A 152 -14.41 28.82 9.58
N SER A 153 -15.17 27.92 10.20
CA SER A 153 -14.64 26.94 11.17
C SER A 153 -13.80 25.87 10.43
N PRO A 154 -12.75 25.25 11.01
CA PRO A 154 -11.91 24.23 10.35
C PRO A 154 -12.68 23.05 9.72
N SER A 155 -13.93 22.84 10.15
CA SER A 155 -14.86 21.82 9.66
C SER A 155 -15.74 22.28 8.48
N GLN A 156 -15.63 23.54 8.04
CA GLN A 156 -16.42 24.18 6.96
C GLN A 156 -15.55 24.64 5.77
N SER A 157 -14.25 24.34 5.78
CA SER A 157 -13.27 24.80 4.78
C SER A 157 -13.41 24.11 3.42
N GLY A 158 -14.51 24.39 2.72
CA GLY A 158 -14.67 24.14 1.29
C GLY A 158 -14.15 25.28 0.41
N GLN A 159 -13.77 26.42 1.02
CA GLN A 159 -13.21 27.56 0.30
C GLN A 159 -11.83 27.18 -0.24
N ILE A 160 -11.63 27.39 -1.54
CA ILE A 160 -10.34 27.20 -2.21
C ILE A 160 -9.64 28.55 -2.33
N VAL A 161 -8.35 28.56 -2.03
CA VAL A 161 -7.48 29.73 -2.15
C VAL A 161 -6.38 29.44 -3.16
N ASP A 162 -5.98 30.47 -3.90
CA ASP A 162 -4.86 30.41 -4.86
C ASP A 162 -3.52 30.46 -4.11
N ARG A 163 -3.25 29.39 -3.39
CA ARG A 163 -2.04 29.19 -2.59
C ARG A 163 -1.49 27.80 -2.88
N ALA A 164 -0.26 27.79 -3.37
CA ALA A 164 0.40 26.54 -3.68
C ALA A 164 0.59 25.68 -2.42
N LEU A 165 0.37 24.38 -2.58
CA LEU A 165 0.58 23.37 -1.56
C LEU A 165 1.52 22.31 -2.10
N ASN A 166 2.55 21.96 -1.34
CA ASN A 166 3.40 20.81 -1.64
C ASN A 166 3.18 19.77 -0.56
N ARG A 167 2.86 18.56 -0.98
CA ARG A 167 2.67 17.42 -0.10
C ARG A 167 3.70 16.36 -0.41
N PHE A 168 4.44 15.95 0.62
CA PHE A 168 5.43 14.91 0.54
C PHE A 168 5.16 13.82 1.57
N TYR A 169 5.34 12.56 1.18
CA TYR A 169 5.41 11.46 2.12
C TYR A 169 6.29 10.32 1.58
N ALA A 170 6.82 9.53 2.52
CA ALA A 170 7.55 8.33 2.21
C ALA A 170 6.79 7.10 2.73
N GLN A 171 6.84 6.02 1.96
CA GLN A 171 6.25 4.74 2.31
C GLN A 171 7.31 3.64 2.25
N GLY A 172 7.48 2.92 3.35
CA GLY A 172 8.28 1.71 3.41
C GLY A 172 7.35 0.50 3.50
N GLU A 173 7.62 -0.52 2.69
CA GLU A 173 6.89 -1.77 2.68
C GLU A 173 7.84 -2.95 2.80
N VAL A 174 7.41 -3.99 3.51
CA VAL A 174 8.10 -5.28 3.58
C VAL A 174 7.08 -6.39 3.43
N GLU A 175 7.19 -7.16 2.33
CA GLU A 175 6.47 -8.42 2.16
C GLU A 175 7.38 -9.59 2.56
N VAL A 176 6.91 -10.43 3.47
CA VAL A 176 7.55 -11.68 3.87
C VAL A 176 6.62 -12.83 3.48
N VAL A 177 7.15 -13.74 2.67
CA VAL A 177 6.49 -14.99 2.30
C VAL A 177 7.29 -16.13 2.91
N GLY A 178 6.68 -16.85 3.84
CA GLY A 178 7.32 -17.95 4.56
C GLY A 178 7.22 -19.29 3.82
N PRO A 179 7.60 -20.38 4.51
CA PRO A 179 7.62 -21.71 3.90
C PRO A 179 6.23 -22.18 3.51
N SER A 180 6.12 -22.75 2.31
CA SER A 180 4.90 -23.42 1.85
C SER A 180 4.82 -24.83 2.43
N PHE A 181 3.85 -25.08 3.30
CA PHE A 181 3.54 -26.41 3.81
C PHE A 181 2.52 -27.08 2.89
N SER A 182 2.72 -28.35 2.53
CA SER A 182 1.70 -29.07 1.76
C SER A 182 1.52 -30.50 2.25
N LYS A 183 0.28 -30.97 2.20
CA LYS A 183 -0.08 -32.35 2.54
C LYS A 183 -1.05 -32.90 1.50
N ILE A 184 -0.78 -34.12 1.05
CA ILE A 184 -1.66 -34.85 0.15
C ILE A 184 -2.43 -35.87 1.00
N PHE A 185 -3.75 -35.78 0.96
CA PHE A 185 -4.67 -36.69 1.60
C PHE A 185 -5.26 -37.61 0.54
N ALA A 186 -5.28 -38.92 0.84
CA ALA A 186 -6.12 -39.84 0.11
C ALA A 186 -7.56 -39.60 0.57
N VAL A 187 -8.42 -39.19 -0.35
CA VAL A 187 -9.85 -38.96 -0.09
C VAL A 187 -10.64 -39.76 -1.11
N ASN A 188 -11.74 -40.37 -0.71
CA ASN A 188 -12.67 -41.03 -1.63
C ASN A 188 -13.93 -40.18 -1.74
N LEU A 189 -13.79 -39.00 -2.36
CA LEU A 189 -14.90 -38.07 -2.55
C LEU A 189 -15.41 -38.20 -4.00
N GLY A 190 -16.25 -39.22 -4.21
CA GLY A 190 -16.75 -39.58 -5.54
C GLY A 190 -15.60 -39.94 -6.50
N SER A 191 -15.42 -39.14 -7.55
CA SER A 191 -14.39 -39.37 -8.57
C SER A 191 -13.01 -38.75 -8.24
N PHE A 192 -12.89 -38.03 -7.12
CA PHE A 192 -11.63 -37.48 -6.64
C PHE A 192 -10.95 -38.45 -5.66
N THR A 193 -9.68 -38.75 -5.90
CA THR A 193 -8.91 -39.75 -5.13
C THR A 193 -7.79 -39.14 -4.30
N ARG A 194 -7.42 -37.89 -4.60
CA ARG A 194 -6.35 -37.16 -3.90
C ARG A 194 -6.75 -35.72 -3.68
N PHE A 195 -6.50 -35.24 -2.47
CA PHE A 195 -6.67 -33.85 -2.08
C PHE A 195 -5.32 -33.29 -1.64
N LYS A 196 -4.84 -32.21 -2.25
CA LYS A 196 -3.62 -31.51 -1.84
C LYS A 196 -4.01 -30.19 -1.21
N HIS A 197 -3.68 -30.05 0.06
CA HIS A 197 -3.76 -28.80 0.81
C HIS A 197 -2.38 -28.13 0.81
N VAL A 198 -2.31 -26.83 0.54
CA VAL A 198 -1.09 -26.02 0.60
C VAL A 198 -1.37 -24.79 1.44
N ILE A 199 -0.52 -24.52 2.43
CA ILE A 199 -0.57 -23.36 3.31
C ILE A 199 0.70 -22.54 3.07
N GLU A 200 0.54 -21.26 2.75
CA GLU A 200 1.65 -20.32 2.58
C GLU A 200 1.44 -19.08 3.47
N PRO A 201 2.21 -18.96 4.57
CA PRO A 201 2.10 -17.81 5.45
C PRO A 201 2.68 -16.56 4.79
N ARG A 202 1.97 -15.44 4.90
CA ARG A 202 2.42 -14.14 4.39
C ARG A 202 2.19 -13.02 5.40
N ALA A 203 3.19 -12.17 5.55
CA ALA A 203 3.10 -10.96 6.35
C ALA A 203 3.49 -9.76 5.49
N ARG A 204 2.77 -8.65 5.63
CA ARG A 204 3.05 -7.39 4.94
C ARG A 204 2.94 -6.25 5.94
N CYS A 205 4.05 -5.58 6.23
CA CYS A 205 4.00 -4.27 6.90
C CYS A 205 4.19 -3.15 5.87
N ILE A 206 3.30 -2.16 5.92
CA ILE A 206 3.41 -0.89 5.21
C ILE A 206 3.44 0.22 6.27
N TYR A 207 4.48 1.04 6.23
CA TYR A 207 4.62 2.23 7.06
C TYR A 207 4.66 3.46 6.17
N THR A 208 3.77 4.42 6.41
CA THR A 208 3.76 5.73 5.77
C THR A 208 4.20 6.77 6.80
N THR A 209 5.04 7.72 6.41
CA THR A 209 5.37 8.88 7.25
C THR A 209 4.15 9.76 7.48
N ASP A 210 4.22 10.62 8.48
CA ASP A 210 3.20 11.66 8.66
C ASP A 210 3.12 12.55 7.42
N VAL A 211 1.91 12.98 7.08
CA VAL A 211 1.62 13.83 5.93
C VAL A 211 1.15 15.18 6.44
N GLU A 212 2.00 16.18 6.27
CA GLU A 212 1.69 17.55 6.65
C GLU A 212 0.60 18.13 5.75
N ASP A 213 -0.22 19.04 6.30
CA ASP A 213 -1.23 19.81 5.57
C ASP A 213 -2.26 18.98 4.78
N GLN A 214 -2.48 17.71 5.13
CA GLN A 214 -3.41 16.84 4.42
C GLN A 214 -4.87 17.34 4.45
N ALA A 215 -5.25 18.13 5.46
CA ALA A 215 -6.56 18.78 5.54
C ALA A 215 -6.74 19.89 4.48
N ARG A 216 -5.64 20.44 3.97
CA ARG A 216 -5.62 21.52 2.97
C ARG A 216 -5.65 21.00 1.53
N VAL A 217 -5.54 19.68 1.34
CA VAL A 217 -5.55 19.04 0.02
C VAL A 217 -6.97 19.00 -0.54
N ILE A 218 -7.16 19.53 -1.74
CA ILE A 218 -8.42 19.42 -2.49
C ILE A 218 -8.55 17.97 -2.97
N ARG A 219 -9.64 17.29 -2.61
CA ARG A 219 -9.88 15.90 -3.05
C ARG A 219 -10.46 15.87 -4.46
N PHE A 220 -9.73 15.27 -5.39
CA PHE A 220 -10.18 15.02 -6.77
C PHE A 220 -10.19 13.52 -7.07
N ASP A 221 -9.08 12.83 -6.78
CA ASP A 221 -8.94 11.37 -7.01
C ASP A 221 -8.13 10.68 -5.91
N THR A 222 -7.69 9.44 -6.17
CA THR A 222 -6.93 8.62 -5.22
C THR A 222 -5.52 9.15 -4.94
N ILE A 223 -4.97 10.02 -5.79
CA ILE A 223 -3.67 10.66 -5.53
C ILE A 223 -3.78 11.54 -4.28
N ASP A 224 -4.92 12.20 -4.07
CA ASP A 224 -5.11 13.18 -3.00
C ASP A 224 -5.35 12.54 -1.62
N ALA A 225 -5.56 11.22 -1.57
CA ALA A 225 -5.67 10.47 -0.33
C ALA A 225 -4.29 9.95 0.11
N PRO A 226 -3.90 10.12 1.40
CA PRO A 226 -2.70 9.49 1.91
C PRO A 226 -2.95 7.98 2.09
N PHE A 227 -1.91 7.18 1.91
CA PHE A 227 -1.97 5.77 2.27
C PHE A 227 -1.86 5.62 3.79
N LEU A 228 -2.86 4.97 4.39
CA LEU A 228 -2.81 4.63 5.81
C LEU A 228 -1.69 3.61 6.07
N PRO A 229 -0.91 3.76 7.16
CA PRO A 229 -0.02 2.68 7.61
C PRO A 229 -0.87 1.44 7.85
N LEU A 230 -0.43 0.30 7.31
CA LEU A 230 -1.18 -0.94 7.33
C LEU A 230 -0.23 -2.09 7.66
N VAL A 231 -0.50 -2.75 8.78
CA VAL A 231 0.01 -4.09 9.03
C VAL A 231 -1.06 -5.07 8.56
N ARG A 232 -0.69 -5.98 7.66
CA ARG A 232 -1.57 -7.01 7.16
C ARG A 232 -0.88 -8.36 7.26
N ASP A 233 -1.44 -9.22 8.09
CA ASP A 233 -1.06 -10.62 8.18
C ASP A 233 -2.13 -11.48 7.51
N THR A 234 -1.68 -12.32 6.58
CA THR A 234 -2.56 -13.18 5.78
C THR A 234 -1.99 -14.58 5.68
N VAL A 235 -2.83 -15.57 5.95
CA VAL A 235 -2.56 -16.96 5.59
C VAL A 235 -3.26 -17.21 4.28
N ASN A 236 -2.50 -17.58 3.25
CA ASN A 236 -3.06 -17.98 1.97
C ASN A 236 -3.13 -19.50 1.91
N ASP A 237 -4.33 -20.02 1.67
CA ASP A 237 -4.60 -21.44 1.51
C ASP A 237 -4.91 -21.71 0.05
N ARG A 238 -4.23 -22.71 -0.52
CA ARG A 238 -4.50 -23.21 -1.87
C ARG A 238 -4.83 -24.69 -1.81
N ASN A 239 -5.97 -25.01 -2.38
CA ASN A 239 -6.53 -26.35 -2.34
C ASN A 239 -6.70 -26.91 -3.74
N LEU A 240 -6.21 -28.13 -3.96
CA LEU A 240 -6.26 -28.83 -5.24
C LEU A 240 -6.87 -30.21 -5.05
N LEU A 241 -7.97 -30.48 -5.75
CA LEU A 241 -8.59 -31.81 -5.84
C LEU A 241 -8.22 -32.46 -7.17
N PHE A 242 -7.64 -33.65 -7.12
CA PHE A 242 -7.23 -34.40 -8.31
C PHE A 242 -8.16 -35.58 -8.57
N ARG A 243 -8.62 -35.67 -9.81
CA ARG A 243 -9.36 -36.81 -10.35
C ARG A 243 -8.57 -37.50 -11.45
N ARG A 244 -8.53 -38.83 -11.38
CA ARG A 244 -8.04 -39.68 -12.47
C ARG A 244 -9.22 -40.10 -13.35
N GLY A 245 -9.29 -39.56 -14.58
CA GLY A 245 -10.21 -40.03 -15.62
C GLY A 245 -9.56 -41.03 -16.58
N SER A 246 -10.32 -41.53 -17.55
CA SER A 246 -9.86 -42.43 -18.63
C SER A 246 -8.86 -41.74 -19.56
N GLY A 247 -7.63 -41.53 -19.09
CA GLY A 247 -6.51 -40.96 -19.84
C GLY A 247 -6.24 -39.46 -19.61
N SER A 248 -6.99 -38.77 -18.73
CA SER A 248 -6.78 -37.33 -18.44
C SER A 248 -6.91 -37.01 -16.96
N TRP A 249 -5.96 -36.23 -16.43
CA TRP A 249 -6.00 -35.65 -15.10
C TRP A 249 -6.82 -34.37 -15.12
N ARG A 250 -7.82 -34.27 -14.23
CA ARG A 250 -8.57 -33.02 -14.00
C ARG A 250 -8.30 -32.54 -12.58
N ALA A 251 -8.01 -31.26 -12.43
CA ALA A 251 -7.79 -30.61 -11.15
C ALA A 251 -8.83 -29.51 -10.93
N PHE A 252 -9.41 -29.46 -9.75
CA PHE A 252 -10.18 -28.30 -9.29
C PHE A 252 -9.34 -27.54 -8.27
N SER A 253 -9.24 -26.23 -8.43
CA SER A 253 -8.45 -25.35 -7.57
C SER A 253 -9.35 -24.30 -6.96
N TRP A 254 -9.18 -24.04 -5.67
CA TRP A 254 -9.70 -22.83 -5.02
C TRP A 254 -8.64 -22.23 -4.10
N HIS A 255 -8.82 -20.95 -3.78
CA HIS A 255 -7.90 -20.15 -2.99
C HIS A 255 -8.69 -19.39 -1.96
N ASP A 256 -8.27 -19.51 -0.70
CA ASP A 256 -8.83 -18.77 0.42
C ASP A 256 -7.72 -17.92 1.05
N SER A 257 -8.06 -16.74 1.55
CA SER A 257 -7.13 -15.89 2.30
C SER A 257 -7.74 -15.53 3.63
N LEU A 258 -7.11 -15.94 4.73
CA LEU A 258 -7.54 -15.63 6.08
C LEU A 258 -6.71 -14.44 6.60
N ARG A 259 -7.39 -13.40 7.08
CA ARG A 259 -6.73 -12.32 7.82
C ARG A 259 -6.55 -12.75 9.26
N VAL A 260 -5.32 -12.69 9.76
CA VAL A 260 -5.04 -12.90 11.18
C VAL A 260 -5.26 -11.56 11.88
N ARG A 261 -6.15 -11.54 12.88
CA ARG A 261 -6.47 -10.33 13.68
C ARG A 261 -5.45 -10.14 14.80
#